data_AF-A0A239DCA7-F1
#
_entry.id   AF-A0A239DCA7-F1
#
_cell.length_a   1.000
_cell.length_b   1.000
_cell.length_c   1.000
_cell.angle_alpha   90.00
_cell.angle_beta   90.00
_cell.angle_gamma   90.00
#
_symmetry.space_group_name_H-M   'P 1'
#
loop_
_entity.id
_entity.type
_entity.pdbx_description
1 polymer ?
#
loop_
_entity_poly.entity_id
_entity_poly.type
_entity_poly.pdbx_seq_one_letter_code
_entity_poly.pdbx_strand_id
1 'polypeptide(L)'
;MRSVYRALSGLITLGVVVQLAAIAAAWFLVLDDVDNGGVFDNNSQNWGHVLHSVVGMMVIPLLAIALLVVSFFAPVPGGVKWAALTFGAVVLQIVLAFASYSVAGLGALHGLNALAVAGLAQMAGRQAGKSGTTPEPVAA
;
A
#
# COMPACT_ATOMS: atom_id res chain seq x y z
N MET A 1 17.76 6.01 -11.27
CA MET A 1 16.93 4.88 -10.78
C MET A 1 16.77 4.82 -9.25
N ARG A 2 17.80 5.08 -8.44
CA ARG A 2 17.68 5.04 -6.96
C ARG A 2 16.63 6.00 -6.38
N SER A 3 16.62 7.27 -6.82
CA SER A 3 15.64 8.25 -6.36
C SER A 3 14.21 7.88 -6.77
N VAL A 4 14.05 7.37 -8.00
CA VAL A 4 12.76 6.86 -8.51
C VAL A 4 12.27 5.69 -7.66
N TYR A 5 13.15 4.71 -7.38
CA TYR A 5 12.85 3.58 -6.50
C TYR A 5 12.39 4.04 -5.11
N ARG A 6 13.10 5.01 -4.51
CA ARG A 6 12.75 5.58 -3.20
C ARG A 6 11.40 6.32 -3.24
N ALA A 7 11.16 7.11 -4.28
CA ALA A 7 9.91 7.85 -4.46
C ALA A 7 8.72 6.88 -4.62
N LEU A 8 8.83 5.88 -5.50
CA LEU A 8 7.80 4.86 -5.69
C LEU A 8 7.50 4.10 -4.39
N SER A 9 8.53 3.70 -3.66
CA SER A 9 8.38 3.06 -2.35
C SER A 9 7.60 3.95 -1.37
N GLY A 10 7.93 5.24 -1.30
CA GLY A 10 7.22 6.20 -0.45
C GLY A 10 5.77 6.45 -0.89
N LEU A 11 5.51 6.52 -2.20
CA LEU A 11 4.16 6.70 -2.74
C LEU A 11 3.26 5.50 -2.44
N ILE A 12 3.78 4.26 -2.46
CA ILE A 12 3.01 3.08 -2.05
C ILE A 12 2.63 3.19 -0.57
N THR A 13 3.60 3.50 0.31
CA THR A 13 3.34 3.69 1.75
C THR A 13 2.27 4.76 1.97
N LEU A 14 2.39 5.92 1.32
CA LEU A 14 1.41 7.00 1.42
C LEU A 14 0.04 6.58 0.87
N GLY A 15 0.00 5.84 -0.23
CA GLY A 15 -1.23 5.30 -0.79
C GLY A 15 -1.98 4.39 0.18
N VAL A 16 -1.26 3.57 0.97
CA VAL A 16 -1.89 2.75 2.02
C VAL A 16 -2.46 3.65 3.13
N VAL A 17 -1.73 4.67 3.57
CA VAL A 17 -2.23 5.62 4.57
C VAL A 17 -3.51 6.33 4.09
N VAL A 18 -3.53 6.77 2.83
CA VAL A 18 -4.72 7.37 2.22
C VAL A 18 -5.89 6.37 2.19
N GLN A 19 -5.64 5.09 1.86
CA GLN A 19 -6.69 4.06 1.91
C GLN A 19 -7.27 3.83 3.30
N LEU A 20 -6.41 3.83 4.34
CA LEU A 20 -6.84 3.65 5.73
C LEU A 20 -7.69 4.84 6.19
N ALA A 21 -7.28 6.07 5.84
CA ALA A 21 -8.07 7.26 6.12
C ALA A 21 -9.41 7.24 5.36
N ALA A 22 -9.41 6.83 4.09
CA ALA A 22 -10.59 6.76 3.26
C ALA A 22 -11.62 5.74 3.79
N ILE A 23 -11.19 4.54 4.19
CA ILE A 23 -12.12 3.53 4.71
C ILE A 23 -12.64 3.90 6.09
N ALA A 24 -11.84 4.55 6.94
CA ALA A 24 -12.32 5.09 8.21
C ALA A 24 -13.39 6.16 7.98
N ALA A 25 -13.11 7.14 7.12
CA ALA A 25 -14.08 8.17 6.74
C ALA A 25 -15.35 7.56 6.15
N ALA A 26 -15.22 6.53 5.30
CA ALA A 26 -16.36 5.86 4.69
C ALA A 26 -17.32 5.29 5.74
N TRP A 27 -16.80 4.61 6.76
CA TRP A 27 -17.64 4.03 7.80
C TRP A 27 -18.22 5.08 8.75
N PHE A 28 -17.48 6.16 9.08
CA PHE A 28 -18.06 7.26 9.86
C PHE A 28 -19.20 7.98 9.11
N LEU A 29 -19.10 8.12 7.79
CA LEU A 29 -20.18 8.69 6.96
C LEU A 29 -21.40 7.76 6.89
N VAL A 30 -21.20 6.44 6.86
CA VAL A 30 -22.30 5.48 6.93
C VAL A 30 -23.00 5.57 8.28
N LEU A 31 -22.25 5.66 9.38
CA LEU A 31 -22.82 5.79 10.73
C LEU A 31 -23.63 7.07 10.86
N ASP A 32 -23.09 8.21 10.41
CA ASP A 32 -23.80 9.49 10.42
C ASP A 32 -25.10 9.44 9.58
N ASP A 33 -25.05 8.86 8.38
CA ASP A 33 -26.25 8.72 7.54
C ASP A 33 -27.32 7.83 8.20
N VAL A 34 -26.91 6.71 8.80
CA VAL A 34 -27.81 5.80 9.52
C VAL A 34 -28.41 6.44 10.77
N ASP A 35 -27.63 7.20 11.54
CA ASP A 35 -28.13 7.93 12.71
C ASP A 35 -29.17 8.98 12.33
N ASN A 36 -29.12 9.49 11.10
CA ASN A 36 -30.10 10.43 10.52
C ASN A 36 -31.27 9.75 9.79
N GLY A 37 -31.42 8.42 9.90
CA GLY A 37 -32.53 7.66 9.31
C GLY A 37 -32.26 7.12 7.90
N GLY A 38 -31.03 7.23 7.41
CA GLY A 38 -30.57 6.57 6.19
C GLY A 38 -30.53 5.04 6.34
N VAL A 39 -30.46 4.35 5.20
CA VAL A 39 -30.35 2.88 5.14
C VAL A 39 -29.09 2.51 4.39
N PHE A 40 -28.23 1.71 5.02
CA PHE A 40 -27.04 1.14 4.38
C PHE A 40 -27.37 -0.22 3.77
N ASP A 41 -27.36 -0.31 2.44
CA ASP A 41 -27.61 -1.52 1.67
C ASP A 41 -26.59 -1.69 0.52
N ASN A 42 -26.84 -2.64 -0.38
CA ASN A 42 -25.92 -2.96 -1.48
C ASN A 42 -25.75 -1.84 -2.52
N ASN A 43 -26.61 -0.81 -2.50
CA ASN A 43 -26.51 0.38 -3.34
C ASN A 43 -25.85 1.55 -2.61
N SER A 44 -25.55 1.42 -1.32
CA SER A 44 -24.94 2.47 -0.52
C SER A 44 -23.45 2.58 -0.79
N GLN A 45 -23.04 3.71 -1.36
CA GLN A 45 -21.65 4.03 -1.61
C GLN A 45 -21.39 5.51 -1.34
N ASN A 46 -20.28 5.81 -0.67
CA ASN A 46 -19.83 7.18 -0.45
C ASN A 46 -18.43 7.36 -1.01
N TRP A 47 -17.94 8.61 -1.00
CA TRP A 47 -16.63 8.94 -1.57
C TRP A 47 -15.48 8.21 -0.88
N GLY A 48 -15.60 7.85 0.39
CA GLY A 48 -14.58 7.09 1.13
C GLY A 48 -14.43 5.66 0.58
N HIS A 49 -15.56 4.98 0.32
CA HIS A 49 -15.56 3.67 -0.35
C HIS A 49 -14.96 3.73 -1.76
N VAL A 50 -15.32 4.75 -2.55
CA VAL A 50 -14.75 4.99 -3.88
C VAL A 50 -13.24 5.19 -3.80
N LEU A 51 -12.78 6.07 -2.91
CA LEU A 51 -11.37 6.39 -2.79
C LEU A 51 -10.56 5.18 -2.31
N HIS A 52 -11.06 4.43 -1.33
CA HIS A 52 -10.44 3.19 -0.87
C HIS A 52 -10.27 2.18 -2.02
N SER A 53 -11.35 1.92 -2.78
CA SER A 53 -11.33 0.96 -3.88
C SER A 53 -10.41 1.40 -5.04
N VAL A 54 -10.47 2.66 -5.48
CA VAL A 54 -9.63 3.17 -6.59
C VAL A 54 -8.15 3.12 -6.21
N VAL A 55 -7.79 3.58 -5.02
CA VAL A 55 -6.38 3.58 -4.59
C VAL A 55 -5.88 2.13 -4.40
N GLY A 56 -6.71 1.25 -3.84
CA GLY A 56 -6.36 -0.15 -3.60
C GLY A 56 -6.27 -1.03 -4.84
N MET A 57 -7.15 -0.82 -5.82
CA MET A 57 -7.23 -1.66 -7.01
C MET A 57 -6.47 -1.10 -8.21
N MET A 58 -6.20 0.21 -8.26
CA MET A 58 -5.52 0.83 -9.40
C MET A 58 -4.19 1.45 -9.00
N VAL A 59 -4.20 2.43 -8.09
CA VAL A 59 -3.00 3.26 -7.83
C VAL A 59 -1.86 2.44 -7.21
N ILE A 60 -2.11 1.73 -6.11
CA ILE A 60 -1.07 0.94 -5.44
C ILE A 60 -0.55 -0.21 -6.33
N PRO A 61 -1.39 -1.01 -7.01
CA PRO A 61 -0.91 -2.05 -7.90
C PRO A 61 -0.02 -1.52 -9.02
N LEU A 62 -0.39 -0.40 -9.66
CA LEU A 62 0.43 0.24 -10.68
C LEU A 62 1.78 0.72 -10.12
N LEU A 63 1.77 1.35 -8.94
CA LEU A 63 3.00 1.78 -8.28
C LEU A 63 3.89 0.59 -7.88
N ALA A 64 3.31 -0.53 -7.43
CA ALA A 64 4.04 -1.73 -7.06
C ALA A 64 4.68 -2.41 -8.28
N ILE A 65 3.97 -2.47 -9.41
CA ILE A 65 4.52 -2.94 -10.69
C ILE A 65 5.66 -2.02 -11.14
N ALA A 66 5.46 -0.70 -11.09
CA ALA A 66 6.50 0.26 -11.44
C ALA A 66 7.73 0.12 -10.53
N LEU A 67 7.55 -0.06 -9.21
CA LEU A 67 8.63 -0.30 -8.27
C LEU A 67 9.41 -1.57 -8.62
N LEU A 68 8.69 -2.66 -8.94
CA LEU A 68 9.30 -3.93 -9.35
C LEU A 68 10.11 -3.77 -10.63
N VAL A 69 9.56 -3.13 -11.67
CA VAL A 69 10.28 -2.86 -12.92
C VAL A 69 11.52 -2.00 -12.66
N VAL A 70 11.38 -0.90 -11.92
CA VAL A 70 12.50 0.00 -11.58
C VAL A 70 13.57 -0.71 -10.75
N SER A 71 13.19 -1.70 -9.94
CA SER A 71 14.11 -2.40 -9.05
C SER A 71 15.22 -3.15 -9.79
N PHE A 72 14.97 -3.61 -11.02
CA PHE A 72 15.97 -4.28 -11.86
C PHE A 72 17.08 -3.34 -12.34
N PHE A 73 16.81 -2.03 -12.37
CA PHE A 73 17.74 -1.00 -12.87
C PHE A 73 18.26 -0.08 -11.75
N ALA A 74 17.74 -0.23 -10.53
CA ALA A 74 18.12 0.60 -9.40
C ALA A 74 19.33 0.01 -8.67
N PRO A 75 20.44 0.77 -8.50
CA PRO A 75 21.59 0.31 -7.72
C PRO A 75 21.27 0.41 -6.21
N VAL A 76 20.41 -0.50 -5.74
CA VAL A 76 19.92 -0.62 -4.36
C VAL A 76 20.18 -2.06 -3.90
N PRO A 77 21.01 -2.28 -2.88
CA PRO A 77 21.28 -3.60 -2.32
C PRO A 77 19.98 -4.30 -1.90
N GLY A 78 19.72 -5.47 -2.48
CA GLY A 78 18.48 -6.22 -2.26
C GLY A 78 17.21 -5.53 -2.78
N GLY A 79 17.32 -4.52 -3.65
CA GLY A 79 16.18 -3.75 -4.16
C GLY A 79 15.11 -4.63 -4.81
N VAL A 80 15.52 -5.56 -5.67
CA VAL A 80 14.59 -6.52 -6.31
C VAL A 80 13.84 -7.36 -5.28
N LYS A 81 14.52 -7.86 -4.23
CA LYS A 81 13.88 -8.65 -3.18
C LYS A 81 12.76 -7.86 -2.49
N TRP A 82 13.04 -6.63 -2.07
CA TRP A 82 12.04 -5.82 -1.36
C TRP A 82 10.89 -5.37 -2.26
N ALA A 83 11.19 -5.05 -3.53
CA ALA A 83 10.16 -4.74 -4.51
C ALA A 83 9.25 -5.95 -4.81
N ALA A 84 9.83 -7.15 -4.97
CA ALA A 84 9.08 -8.38 -5.18
C ALA A 84 8.23 -8.77 -3.96
N LEU A 85 8.75 -8.63 -2.74
CA LEU A 85 7.97 -8.83 -1.52
C LEU A 85 6.81 -7.85 -1.41
N THR A 86 7.05 -6.57 -1.71
CA THR A 86 6.00 -5.53 -1.72
C THR A 86 4.92 -5.87 -2.75
N PHE A 87 5.31 -6.22 -3.98
CA PHE A 87 4.38 -6.62 -5.04
C PHE A 87 3.58 -7.88 -4.67
N GLY A 88 4.26 -8.92 -4.15
CA GLY A 88 3.59 -10.14 -3.67
C GLY A 88 2.58 -9.87 -2.56
N ALA A 89 2.91 -8.98 -1.62
CA ALA A 89 1.97 -8.55 -0.59
C ALA A 89 0.77 -7.77 -1.16
N VAL A 90 0.97 -6.96 -2.21
CA VAL A 90 -0.14 -6.28 -2.91
C VAL A 90 -1.04 -7.29 -3.64
N VAL A 91 -0.48 -8.31 -4.28
CA VAL A 91 -1.28 -9.40 -4.89
C VAL A 91 -2.10 -10.11 -3.82
N LEU A 92 -1.47 -10.47 -2.69
CA LEU A 92 -2.18 -11.07 -1.56
C LEU A 92 -3.28 -10.15 -1.01
N GLN A 93 -3.04 -8.84 -0.97
CA GLN A 93 -4.02 -7.85 -0.53
C GLN A 93 -5.30 -7.90 -1.35
N ILE A 94 -5.16 -7.96 -2.68
CA ILE A 94 -6.28 -8.03 -3.63
C ILE A 94 -7.03 -9.36 -3.48
N VAL A 95 -6.31 -10.47 -3.36
CA VAL A 95 -6.93 -11.79 -3.12
C VAL A 95 -7.74 -11.78 -1.83
N LEU A 96 -7.19 -11.25 -0.73
CA LEU A 96 -7.90 -11.13 0.54
C LEU A 96 -9.12 -10.21 0.43
N ALA A 97 -9.04 -9.12 -0.34
CA ALA A 97 -10.17 -8.22 -0.58
C ALA A 97 -11.34 -8.97 -1.21
N PHE A 98 -11.10 -9.67 -2.31
CA PHE A 98 -12.14 -10.43 -3.00
C PHE A 98 -12.66 -11.61 -2.17
N ALA A 99 -11.78 -12.33 -1.49
CA ALA A 99 -12.17 -13.44 -0.62
C ALA A 99 -13.04 -12.97 0.56
N SER A 100 -12.88 -11.71 1.00
CA SER A 100 -13.69 -11.13 2.09
C SER A 100 -15.17 -10.98 1.75
N TYR A 101 -15.53 -10.88 0.47
CA TYR A 101 -16.94 -10.91 0.05
C TYR A 101 -17.59 -12.29 0.27
N SER A 102 -16.79 -13.36 0.32
CA SER A 102 -17.27 -14.72 0.60
C SER A 102 -17.13 -15.11 2.07
N VAL A 103 -16.05 -14.67 2.72
CA VAL A 103 -15.75 -14.97 4.12
C VAL A 103 -15.39 -13.67 4.83
N ALA A 104 -16.39 -13.04 5.47
CA ALA A 104 -16.25 -11.70 6.07
C ALA A 104 -15.06 -11.57 7.04
N GLY A 105 -14.74 -12.62 7.79
CA GLY A 105 -13.60 -12.65 8.71
C GLY A 105 -12.24 -12.43 8.05
N LEU A 106 -12.10 -12.70 6.74
CA LEU A 106 -10.87 -12.41 5.99
C LEU A 106 -10.62 -10.90 5.83
N GLY A 107 -11.62 -10.05 6.07
CA GLY A 107 -11.45 -8.60 6.07
C GLY A 107 -10.42 -8.12 7.10
N ALA A 108 -10.32 -8.79 8.25
CA ALA A 108 -9.29 -8.48 9.24
C ALA A 108 -7.87 -8.82 8.71
N LEU A 109 -7.71 -9.95 8.02
CA LEU A 109 -6.44 -10.32 7.38
C LEU A 109 -6.08 -9.36 6.25
N HIS A 110 -7.07 -8.90 5.49
CA HIS A 110 -6.89 -7.84 4.50
C HIS A 110 -6.37 -6.55 5.16
N GLY A 111 -6.98 -6.10 6.25
CA GLY A 111 -6.50 -4.93 7.01
C GLY A 111 -5.06 -5.09 7.52
N LEU A 112 -4.71 -6.25 8.08
CA LEU A 112 -3.36 -6.55 8.55
C LEU A 112 -2.34 -6.61 7.40
N ASN A 113 -2.70 -7.20 6.27
CA ASN A 113 -1.81 -7.27 5.12
C ASN A 113 -1.60 -5.89 4.46
N ALA A 114 -2.54 -4.95 4.58
CA ALA A 114 -2.31 -3.56 4.17
C ALA A 114 -1.15 -2.93 4.94
N LEU A 115 -1.07 -3.15 6.25
CA LEU A 115 0.05 -2.71 7.09
C LEU A 115 1.35 -3.39 6.67
N ALA A 116 1.31 -4.67 6.31
CA ALA A 116 2.47 -5.38 5.77
C ALA A 116 2.95 -4.78 4.45
N VAL A 117 2.06 -4.43 3.52
CA VAL A 117 2.40 -3.72 2.27
C VAL A 117 3.12 -2.42 2.57
N ALA A 118 2.57 -1.58 3.46
CA ALA A 118 3.20 -0.31 3.85
C ALA A 118 4.58 -0.53 4.51
N GLY A 119 4.69 -1.52 5.39
CA GLY A 119 5.96 -1.87 6.05
C GLY A 119 7.03 -2.34 5.06
N LEU A 120 6.67 -3.21 4.12
CA LEU A 120 7.57 -3.72 3.08
C LEU A 120 8.01 -2.61 2.11
N ALA A 121 7.09 -1.75 1.67
CA ALA A 121 7.39 -0.60 0.84
C ALA A 121 8.31 0.39 1.58
N GLN A 122 8.05 0.67 2.85
CA GLN A 122 8.92 1.52 3.66
C GLN A 122 10.33 0.92 3.81
N MET A 123 10.43 -0.39 4.04
CA MET A 123 11.72 -1.10 4.11
C MET A 123 12.47 -1.02 2.78
N ALA A 124 11.78 -1.17 1.65
CA ALA A 124 12.34 -0.93 0.33
C ALA A 124 12.94 0.48 0.23
N GLY A 125 12.17 1.52 0.55
CA GLY A 125 12.62 2.93 0.50
C GLY A 125 13.82 3.23 1.41
N ARG A 126 13.94 2.55 2.56
CA ARG A 126 15.09 2.65 3.46
C ARG A 126 16.37 2.08 2.86
N GLN A 127 16.29 0.98 2.09
CA GLN A 127 17.49 0.41 1.44
C GLN A 127 18.11 1.40 0.44
N ALA A 128 17.29 2.18 -0.26
CA ALA A 128 17.79 3.19 -1.17
C ALA A 128 18.58 4.33 -0.48
N GLY A 129 18.35 4.57 0.83
CA GLY A 129 19.08 5.58 1.59
C GLY A 129 20.45 5.11 2.10
N LYS A 130 20.62 3.80 2.35
CA LYS A 130 21.86 3.24 2.92
C LYS A 130 23.03 3.20 1.93
N SER A 131 22.75 3.26 0.63
CA SER A 131 23.77 3.10 -0.40
C SER A 131 24.55 4.38 -0.73
N GLY A 132 24.40 5.44 0.07
CA GLY A 132 25.11 6.72 -0.09
C GLY A 132 26.20 6.98 0.96
N THR A 133 26.31 6.14 2.00
CA THR A 133 27.33 6.28 3.06
C THR A 133 28.48 5.33 2.79
N THR A 134 29.40 5.71 1.90
CA THR A 134 30.74 5.13 1.90
C THR A 134 31.50 5.76 3.07
N PRO A 135 32.02 5.00 4.05
CA PRO A 135 32.89 5.57 5.08
C PRO A 135 34.11 6.20 4.40
N GLU A 136 34.43 7.44 4.77
CA GLU A 136 35.69 8.08 4.36
C GLU A 136 36.85 7.22 4.87
N PRO A 137 37.89 6.95 4.05
CA PRO A 137 39.04 6.18 4.52
C PRO A 137 39.65 6.91 5.71
N VAL A 138 39.72 6.25 6.86
CA VAL A 138 40.51 6.74 7.99
C VAL A 138 41.95 6.78 7.51
N ALA A 139 42.47 7.99 7.26
CA ALA A 139 43.87 8.19 6.92
C ALA A 139 44.74 7.64 8.06
N ALA A 140 45.63 6.72 7.72
CA ALA A 140 46.62 6.12 8.62
C ALA A 140 47.83 7.03 8.81
#